data_AF-A0A939QML8-F1
#
_entry.id   AF-A0A939QML8-F1
#
_cell.length_a   1.000
_cell.length_b   1.000
_cell.length_c   1.000
_cell.angle_alpha   90.00
_cell.angle_beta   90.00
_cell.angle_gamma   90.00
#
_symmetry.space_group_name_H-M   'P 1'
#
loop_
_entity.id
_entity.type
_entity.pdbx_description
1 polymer ?
#
loop_
_entity_poly.entity_id
_entity_poly.type
_entity_poly.pdbx_seq_one_letter_code
_entity_poly.pdbx_strand_id
1 'polypeptide(L)'
;MAEQPARIIATADRMLALDLSYMPAAYDSQFIIGWMRAAYDQSRVIASLAAQGLGHAAAPNRRAFVEIAFRLLWLRTLDVEARGPVLETFVAREKNLTTGFFDTLKEMGFDHDIDLSAMENVVAEMMADKELKQQVKAVTDAAKAAPITLGLYTAWREETQYTHATGHLAVAYAPKTEADRVGRDEPPVQHGDLNTHHMITLLVGTLTAELLKDAGLPQKAVEPILFTAWDAV
;
A
#
# COMPACT_ATOMS: atom_id res chain seq x y z
N MET A 1 21.84 9.00 11.46
CA MET A 1 21.12 8.62 10.22
C MET A 1 21.02 7.11 10.02
N ALA A 2 22.07 6.30 10.23
CA ALA A 2 22.00 4.83 10.05
C ALA A 2 21.04 4.09 11.01
N GLU A 3 20.72 4.68 12.16
CA GLU A 3 19.88 4.06 13.19
C GLU A 3 18.39 3.96 12.79
N GLN A 4 17.91 4.86 11.94
CA GLN A 4 16.49 4.97 11.60
C GLN A 4 16.01 3.91 10.61
N PRO A 5 16.72 3.62 9.49
CA PRO A 5 16.37 2.49 8.63
C PRO A 5 16.39 1.15 9.37
N ALA A 6 17.38 0.92 10.23
CA ALA A 6 17.50 -0.32 10.99
C ALA A 6 16.30 -0.55 11.94
N ARG A 7 15.82 0.51 12.60
CA ARG A 7 14.61 0.46 13.43
C ARG A 7 13.37 0.12 12.61
N ILE A 8 13.19 0.75 11.44
CA ILE A 8 12.04 0.49 10.55
C ILE A 8 12.04 -0.96 10.09
N ILE A 9 13.20 -1.49 9.68
CA ILE A 9 13.36 -2.89 9.28
C ILE A 9 12.97 -3.81 10.44
N ALA A 10 13.51 -3.57 11.63
CA ALA A 10 13.21 -4.40 12.80
C ALA A 10 11.72 -4.38 13.16
N THR A 11 11.07 -3.22 13.11
CA THR A 11 9.62 -3.10 13.32
C THR A 11 8.83 -3.86 12.26
N ALA A 12 9.20 -3.72 10.99
CA ALA A 12 8.54 -4.44 9.91
C ALA A 12 8.69 -5.96 10.04
N ASP A 13 9.89 -6.44 10.38
CA ASP A 13 10.12 -7.87 10.62
C ASP A 13 9.29 -8.37 11.81
N ARG A 14 9.19 -7.62 12.91
CA ARG A 14 8.31 -7.98 14.03
C ARG A 14 6.85 -8.05 13.61
N MET A 15 6.36 -7.08 12.86
CA MET A 15 4.96 -7.05 12.39
C MET A 15 4.65 -8.21 11.44
N LEU A 16 5.57 -8.52 10.53
CA LEU A 16 5.47 -9.66 9.62
C LEU A 16 5.58 -11.00 10.35
N ALA A 17 6.28 -11.06 11.47
CA ALA A 17 6.44 -12.26 12.29
C ALA A 17 5.30 -12.50 13.29
N LEU A 18 4.36 -11.57 13.47
CA LEU A 18 3.22 -11.77 14.36
C LEU A 18 2.44 -13.01 13.94
N ASP A 19 2.24 -13.94 14.89
CA ASP A 19 1.27 -15.00 14.72
C ASP A 19 -0.13 -14.41 14.87
N LEU A 20 -0.94 -14.53 13.81
CA LEU A 20 -2.33 -14.06 13.78
C LEU A 20 -3.28 -15.21 13.41
N SER A 21 -2.83 -16.47 13.47
CA SER A 21 -3.64 -17.63 13.08
C SER A 21 -4.86 -17.85 13.99
N TYR A 22 -4.86 -17.22 15.17
CA TYR A 22 -5.97 -17.22 16.12
C TYR A 22 -7.11 -16.27 15.71
N MET A 23 -6.88 -15.35 14.76
CA MET A 23 -7.91 -14.43 14.30
C MET A 23 -8.91 -15.17 13.41
N PRO A 24 -10.22 -14.99 13.60
CA PRO A 24 -11.23 -15.63 12.76
C PRO A 24 -10.97 -15.34 11.28
N ALA A 25 -11.12 -16.37 10.45
CA ALA A 25 -11.02 -16.28 8.99
C ALA A 25 -12.25 -15.60 8.36
N ALA A 26 -12.74 -14.51 8.97
CA ALA A 26 -13.73 -13.64 8.35
C ALA A 26 -13.04 -12.85 7.24
N TYR A 27 -13.74 -12.71 6.10
CA TYR A 27 -13.23 -12.09 4.88
C TYR A 27 -12.53 -10.74 5.14
N ASP A 28 -13.24 -9.83 5.82
CA ASP A 28 -12.73 -8.49 6.12
C ASP A 28 -11.44 -8.53 6.94
N SER A 29 -11.40 -9.39 7.96
CA SER A 29 -10.26 -9.52 8.86
C SER A 29 -9.02 -10.03 8.12
N GLN A 30 -9.18 -11.03 7.24
CA GLN A 30 -8.08 -11.54 6.42
C GLN A 30 -7.51 -10.46 5.50
N PHE A 31 -8.38 -9.68 4.87
CA PHE A 31 -7.95 -8.67 3.92
C PHE A 31 -7.28 -7.48 4.60
N ILE A 32 -7.83 -7.02 5.73
CA ILE A 32 -7.22 -5.98 6.59
C ILE A 32 -5.83 -6.43 7.07
N ILE A 33 -5.68 -7.67 7.54
CA ILE A 33 -4.39 -8.24 7.95
C ILE A 33 -3.43 -8.35 6.76
N GLY A 34 -3.92 -8.78 5.60
CA GLY A 34 -3.15 -8.89 4.36
C GLY A 34 -2.59 -7.54 3.93
N TRP A 35 -3.41 -6.49 3.95
CA TRP A 35 -2.97 -5.12 3.69
C TRP A 35 -1.98 -4.60 4.70
N MET A 36 -2.18 -4.85 6.00
CA MET A 36 -1.19 -4.52 7.01
C MET A 36 0.16 -5.17 6.68
N ARG A 37 0.19 -6.48 6.44
CA ARG A 37 1.43 -7.21 6.10
C ARG A 37 2.07 -6.66 4.83
N ALA A 38 1.29 -6.41 3.78
CA ALA A 38 1.79 -5.82 2.55
C ALA A 38 2.43 -4.44 2.80
N ALA A 39 1.81 -3.57 3.59
CA ALA A 39 2.37 -2.27 3.94
C ALA A 39 3.69 -2.38 4.70
N TYR A 40 3.80 -3.29 5.66
CA TYR A 40 5.04 -3.50 6.41
C TYR A 40 6.14 -4.17 5.56
N ASP A 41 5.78 -5.03 4.61
CA ASP A 41 6.76 -5.55 3.64
C ASP A 41 7.30 -4.43 2.74
N GLN A 42 6.42 -3.54 2.22
CA GLN A 42 6.88 -2.36 1.48
C GLN A 42 7.76 -1.46 2.35
N SER A 43 7.37 -1.23 3.61
CA SER A 43 8.14 -0.45 4.59
C SER A 43 9.57 -1.00 4.77
N ARG A 44 9.70 -2.33 4.89
CA ARG A 44 11.00 -3.01 5.00
C ARG A 44 11.87 -2.77 3.76
N VAL A 45 11.29 -2.87 2.56
CA VAL A 45 12.02 -2.61 1.31
C VAL A 45 12.47 -1.15 1.21
N ILE A 46 11.59 -0.20 1.54
CA ILE A 46 11.89 1.24 1.54
C ILE A 46 13.08 1.54 2.46
N ALA A 47 13.04 1.03 3.70
CA ALA A 47 14.11 1.23 4.66
C ALA A 47 15.41 0.53 4.22
N SER A 48 15.34 -0.65 3.63
CA SER A 48 16.51 -1.37 3.11
C SER A 48 17.20 -0.62 1.97
N LEU A 49 16.43 -0.03 1.05
CA LEU A 49 16.96 0.81 -0.02
C LEU A 49 17.53 2.13 0.51
N ALA A 50 16.83 2.78 1.44
CA ALA A 50 17.32 3.99 2.09
C ALA A 50 18.64 3.78 2.85
N ALA A 51 18.79 2.64 3.55
CA ALA A 51 20.03 2.27 4.24
C ALA A 51 21.23 2.13 3.29
N GLN A 52 20.98 1.79 2.03
CA GLN A 52 21.98 1.68 0.97
C GLN A 52 22.19 2.98 0.18
N GLY A 53 21.52 4.07 0.57
CA GLY A 53 21.55 5.34 -0.20
C GLY A 53 20.70 5.33 -1.47
N LEU A 54 19.87 4.29 -1.67
CA LEU A 54 19.03 4.09 -2.86
C LEU A 54 17.58 4.52 -2.63
N GLY A 55 17.34 5.52 -1.78
CA GLY A 55 15.99 5.96 -1.41
C GLY A 55 15.13 6.38 -2.62
N HIS A 56 15.75 6.91 -3.67
CA HIS A 56 15.07 7.28 -4.92
C HIS A 56 14.50 6.07 -5.68
N ALA A 57 15.13 4.90 -5.56
CA ALA A 57 14.66 3.68 -6.20
C ALA A 57 13.44 3.07 -5.50
N ALA A 58 13.14 3.49 -4.27
CA ALA A 58 12.02 3.00 -3.48
C ALA A 58 10.67 3.64 -3.84
N ALA A 59 10.61 4.47 -4.90
CA ALA A 59 9.37 5.17 -5.27
C ALA A 59 8.16 4.25 -5.53
N PRO A 60 8.29 3.10 -6.23
CA PRO A 60 7.17 2.17 -6.39
C PRO A 60 6.69 1.61 -5.04
N ASN A 61 7.62 1.29 -4.13
CA ASN A 61 7.29 0.76 -2.80
C ASN A 61 6.62 1.83 -1.93
N ARG A 62 7.10 3.08 -1.96
CA ARG A 62 6.50 4.20 -1.22
C ARG A 62 5.08 4.49 -1.72
N ARG A 63 4.86 4.43 -3.03
CA ARG A 63 3.51 4.54 -3.60
C ARG A 63 2.58 3.47 -3.06
N ALA A 64 2.96 2.20 -3.15
CA ALA A 64 2.14 1.08 -2.66
C ALA A 64 1.86 1.19 -1.15
N PHE A 65 2.90 1.53 -0.37
CA PHE A 65 2.80 1.74 1.07
C PHE A 65 1.78 2.82 1.45
N VAL A 66 1.87 4.00 0.84
CA VAL A 66 0.94 5.12 1.09
C VAL A 66 -0.47 4.79 0.59
N GLU A 67 -0.59 4.09 -0.53
CA GLU A 67 -1.90 3.67 -1.06
C GLU A 67 -2.62 2.71 -0.11
N ILE A 68 -1.91 1.78 0.51
CA ILE A 68 -2.50 0.90 1.53
C ILE A 68 -2.95 1.70 2.76
N ALA A 69 -2.10 2.61 3.26
CA ALA A 69 -2.47 3.49 4.38
C ALA A 69 -3.74 4.29 4.07
N PHE A 70 -3.88 4.76 2.83
CA PHE A 70 -5.09 5.43 2.37
C PHE A 70 -6.34 4.56 2.39
N ARG A 71 -6.22 3.36 1.84
CA ARG A 71 -7.36 2.43 1.78
C ARG A 71 -7.81 2.07 3.19
N LEU A 72 -6.89 1.82 4.13
CA LEU A 72 -7.20 1.57 5.54
C LEU A 72 -7.86 2.78 6.21
N LEU A 73 -7.34 3.99 6.01
CA LEU A 73 -7.91 5.21 6.58
C LEU A 73 -9.33 5.43 6.07
N TRP A 74 -9.54 5.24 4.78
CA TRP A 74 -10.85 5.39 4.18
C TRP A 74 -11.84 4.34 4.68
N LEU A 75 -11.46 3.05 4.75
CA LEU A 75 -12.30 2.01 5.37
C LEU A 75 -12.76 2.40 6.78
N ARG A 76 -11.87 3.04 7.57
CA ARG A 76 -12.20 3.46 8.93
C ARG A 76 -13.27 4.56 8.99
N THR A 77 -13.42 5.34 7.91
CA THR A 77 -14.47 6.36 7.77
C THR A 77 -15.82 5.80 7.32
N LEU A 78 -15.87 4.54 6.89
CA LEU A 78 -17.11 3.88 6.50
C LEU A 78 -17.80 3.24 7.70
N ASP A 79 -19.14 3.21 7.61
CA ASP A 79 -19.97 2.35 8.46
C ASP A 79 -19.55 0.88 8.30
N VAL A 80 -19.69 0.09 9.36
CA VAL A 80 -19.14 -1.28 9.42
C VAL A 80 -19.72 -2.15 8.31
N GLU A 81 -21.01 -2.00 8.03
CA GLU A 81 -21.76 -2.76 7.03
C GLU A 81 -21.31 -2.46 5.59
N ALA A 82 -20.71 -1.30 5.35
CA ALA A 82 -20.23 -0.89 4.02
C ALA A 82 -18.80 -1.39 3.71
N ARG A 83 -18.07 -1.89 4.71
CA ARG A 83 -16.65 -2.26 4.56
C ARG A 83 -16.46 -3.52 3.73
N GLY A 84 -17.15 -4.61 4.05
CA GLY A 84 -17.08 -5.86 3.28
C GLY A 84 -17.31 -5.66 1.76
N PRO A 85 -18.42 -5.01 1.36
CA PRO A 85 -18.68 -4.69 -0.05
C PRO A 85 -17.58 -3.90 -0.76
N VAL A 86 -16.94 -2.97 -0.04
CA VAL A 86 -15.82 -2.18 -0.55
C VAL A 86 -14.58 -3.05 -0.73
N LEU A 87 -14.26 -3.91 0.24
CA LEU A 87 -13.13 -4.82 0.17
C LEU A 87 -13.24 -5.78 -1.01
N GLU A 88 -14.42 -6.37 -1.20
CA GLU A 88 -14.70 -7.24 -2.35
C GLU A 88 -14.50 -6.51 -3.69
N THR A 89 -14.90 -5.25 -3.77
CA THR A 89 -14.73 -4.46 -4.99
C THR A 89 -13.26 -4.18 -5.31
N PHE A 90 -12.40 -3.99 -4.30
CA PHE A 90 -10.95 -3.89 -4.52
C PHE A 90 -10.38 -5.18 -5.12
N VAL A 91 -10.74 -6.34 -4.57
CA VAL A 91 -10.29 -7.64 -5.10
C VAL A 91 -10.78 -7.86 -6.53
N ALA A 92 -12.06 -7.60 -6.78
CA ALA A 92 -12.64 -7.76 -8.11
C ALA A 92 -11.94 -6.87 -9.15
N ARG A 93 -11.56 -5.64 -8.77
CA ARG A 93 -10.79 -4.75 -9.63
C ARG A 93 -9.38 -5.27 -9.91
N GLU A 94 -8.67 -5.71 -8.87
CA GLU A 94 -7.31 -6.28 -9.02
C GLU A 94 -7.33 -7.54 -9.88
N LYS A 95 -8.35 -8.40 -9.72
CA LYS A 95 -8.59 -9.55 -10.60
C LYS A 95 -8.76 -9.11 -12.06
N ASN A 96 -9.66 -8.18 -12.34
CA ASN A 96 -9.93 -7.75 -13.71
C ASN A 96 -8.70 -7.15 -14.40
N LEU A 97 -7.87 -6.40 -13.69
CA LEU A 97 -6.62 -5.86 -14.23
C LEU A 97 -5.62 -6.98 -14.53
N THR A 98 -5.49 -7.94 -13.61
CA THR A 98 -4.58 -9.08 -13.73
C THR A 98 -4.99 -9.99 -14.89
N THR A 99 -6.27 -10.37 -14.95
CA THR A 99 -6.82 -11.17 -16.05
C THR A 99 -6.66 -10.46 -17.39
N GLY A 100 -7.00 -9.17 -17.50
CA GLY A 100 -6.85 -8.42 -18.75
C GLY A 100 -5.40 -8.29 -19.23
N PHE A 101 -4.44 -8.18 -18.30
CA PHE A 101 -3.02 -8.24 -18.65
C PHE A 101 -2.64 -9.60 -19.25
N PHE A 102 -3.09 -10.69 -18.63
CA PHE A 102 -2.81 -12.04 -19.11
C PHE A 102 -3.51 -12.38 -20.42
N ASP A 103 -4.74 -11.90 -20.62
CA ASP A 103 -5.44 -11.98 -21.91
C ASP A 103 -4.63 -11.27 -22.99
N THR A 104 -4.09 -10.08 -22.69
CA THR A 104 -3.22 -9.33 -23.62
C THR A 104 -1.95 -10.11 -23.93
N LEU A 105 -1.29 -10.72 -22.92
CA LEU A 105 -0.11 -11.55 -23.15
C LEU A 105 -0.42 -12.75 -24.06
N LYS A 106 -1.57 -13.40 -23.85
CA LYS A 106 -2.03 -14.50 -24.68
C LYS A 106 -2.31 -14.05 -26.12
N GLU A 107 -2.95 -12.90 -26.32
CA GLU A 107 -3.14 -12.28 -27.64
C GLU A 107 -1.81 -11.97 -28.34
N MET A 108 -0.78 -11.61 -27.55
CA MET A 108 0.59 -11.39 -28.04
C MET A 108 1.38 -12.70 -28.27
N GLY A 109 0.76 -13.86 -28.07
CA GLY A 109 1.36 -15.18 -28.30
C GLY A 109 2.19 -15.71 -27.13
N PHE A 110 2.05 -15.13 -25.93
CA PHE A 110 2.74 -15.59 -24.72
C PHE A 110 1.75 -16.34 -23.81
N ASP A 111 1.93 -17.66 -23.71
CA ASP A 111 1.15 -18.49 -22.78
C ASP A 111 1.80 -18.49 -21.40
N HIS A 112 1.00 -18.49 -20.33
CA HIS A 112 1.50 -18.39 -18.95
C HIS A 112 0.72 -19.36 -18.04
N ASP A 113 1.42 -19.96 -17.06
CA ASP A 113 0.89 -21.01 -16.17
C ASP A 113 0.38 -20.48 -14.81
N ILE A 114 -0.03 -19.21 -14.70
CA ILE A 114 -0.42 -18.64 -13.40
C ILE A 114 -1.84 -19.07 -13.02
N ASP A 115 -1.94 -19.80 -11.91
CA ASP A 115 -3.22 -20.18 -11.31
C ASP A 115 -3.86 -18.99 -10.58
N LEU A 116 -4.95 -18.47 -11.14
CA LEU A 116 -5.75 -17.39 -10.55
C LEU A 116 -6.88 -17.92 -9.64
N SER A 117 -7.00 -19.23 -9.43
CA SER A 117 -8.10 -19.85 -8.66
C SER A 117 -8.21 -19.34 -7.21
N ALA A 118 -7.08 -18.98 -6.60
CA ALA A 118 -7.06 -18.36 -5.27
C ALA A 118 -7.81 -17.01 -5.24
N MET A 119 -7.84 -16.26 -6.34
CA MET A 119 -8.64 -15.03 -6.47
C MET A 119 -10.11 -15.32 -6.81
N GLU A 120 -10.43 -16.50 -7.33
CA GLU A 120 -11.80 -16.90 -7.69
C GLU A 120 -12.66 -17.23 -6.47
N ASN A 121 -12.08 -17.86 -5.45
CA ASN A 121 -12.77 -18.21 -4.20
C ASN A 121 -13.21 -16.99 -3.37
N VAL A 122 -12.66 -15.81 -3.67
CA VAL A 122 -12.82 -14.56 -2.90
C VAL A 122 -13.95 -13.68 -3.48
N VAL A 123 -14.49 -14.00 -4.66
CA VAL A 123 -15.39 -13.11 -5.46
C VAL A 123 -16.83 -13.65 -5.57
N ALA A 124 -17.17 -14.73 -4.86
CA ALA A 124 -18.35 -15.53 -5.20
C ALA A 124 -19.74 -14.93 -4.87
N GLU A 125 -19.90 -13.75 -4.23
CA GLU A 125 -21.25 -13.27 -3.83
C GLU A 125 -21.75 -11.91 -4.38
N MET A 126 -20.92 -11.05 -5.00
CA MET A 126 -21.31 -9.63 -5.25
C MET A 126 -21.43 -9.15 -6.71
N MET A 127 -21.66 -10.04 -7.68
CA MET A 127 -21.69 -9.68 -9.11
C MET A 127 -22.84 -8.76 -9.59
N ALA A 128 -23.63 -8.11 -8.72
CA ALA A 128 -24.85 -7.40 -9.13
C ALA A 128 -24.85 -5.86 -9.04
N ASP A 129 -23.90 -5.18 -8.39
CA ASP A 129 -24.04 -3.73 -8.14
C ASP A 129 -23.04 -2.84 -8.93
N LYS A 130 -23.58 -2.09 -9.90
CA LYS A 130 -22.83 -1.11 -10.72
C LYS A 130 -22.50 0.18 -9.96
N GLU A 131 -23.29 0.57 -8.96
CA GLU A 131 -23.06 1.78 -8.17
C GLU A 131 -21.83 1.61 -7.28
N LEU A 132 -21.64 0.44 -6.66
CA LEU A 132 -20.44 0.11 -5.87
C LEU A 132 -19.14 0.19 -6.69
N LYS A 133 -19.15 -0.27 -7.94
CA LYS A 133 -17.99 -0.13 -8.86
C LYS A 133 -17.67 1.34 -9.16
N GLN A 134 -18.69 2.18 -9.36
CA GLN A 134 -18.49 3.62 -9.54
C GLN A 134 -18.04 4.29 -8.24
N GLN A 135 -18.52 3.85 -7.09
CA GLN A 135 -18.10 4.35 -5.78
C GLN A 135 -16.63 4.05 -5.51
N VAL A 136 -16.07 2.87 -5.81
CA VAL A 136 -14.62 2.61 -5.62
C VAL A 136 -13.72 3.47 -6.52
N LYS A 137 -14.16 3.76 -7.75
CA LYS A 137 -13.49 4.75 -8.60
C LYS A 137 -13.61 6.16 -7.99
N ALA A 138 -14.83 6.54 -7.60
CA ALA A 138 -15.13 7.82 -6.95
C ALA A 138 -14.44 7.97 -5.59
N VAL A 139 -14.03 6.88 -4.95
CA VAL A 139 -13.29 6.83 -3.69
C VAL A 139 -11.81 7.01 -3.92
N THR A 140 -11.27 6.36 -4.95
CA THR A 140 -9.93 6.69 -5.43
C THR A 140 -9.89 8.17 -5.76
N ASP A 141 -11.01 8.78 -6.16
CA ASP A 141 -11.13 10.21 -6.42
C ASP A 141 -11.51 11.05 -5.17
N ALA A 142 -12.24 10.50 -4.20
CA ALA A 142 -12.66 11.19 -2.96
C ALA A 142 -11.54 11.21 -1.92
N ALA A 143 -10.71 10.16 -1.86
CA ALA A 143 -9.45 10.17 -1.11
C ALA A 143 -8.48 11.24 -1.63
N LYS A 144 -8.56 11.60 -2.93
CA LYS A 144 -7.84 12.75 -3.52
C LYS A 144 -8.48 14.09 -3.17
N ALA A 145 -9.75 14.11 -2.78
CA ALA A 145 -10.54 15.32 -2.52
C ALA A 145 -10.74 15.62 -1.02
N ALA A 146 -10.43 14.68 -0.12
CA ALA A 146 -10.59 14.86 1.31
C ALA A 146 -9.48 15.76 1.91
N PRO A 147 -9.81 16.76 2.76
CA PRO A 147 -8.80 17.64 3.36
C PRO A 147 -7.85 16.93 4.35
N ILE A 148 -8.33 15.90 5.03
CA ILE A 148 -7.56 15.13 6.03
C ILE A 148 -6.46 14.27 5.41
N THR A 149 -6.54 14.02 4.10
CA THR A 149 -5.62 13.16 3.34
C THR A 149 -4.55 13.93 2.57
N LEU A 150 -4.56 15.27 2.60
CA LEU A 150 -3.76 16.10 1.69
C LEU A 150 -2.26 15.79 1.73
N GLY A 151 -1.66 15.64 2.91
CA GLY A 151 -0.23 15.34 3.05
C GLY A 151 0.17 13.93 2.58
N LEU A 152 -0.71 12.94 2.80
CA LEU A 152 -0.52 11.59 2.25
C LEU A 152 -0.74 11.60 0.73
N TYR A 153 -1.61 12.48 0.22
CA TYR A 153 -2.01 12.50 -1.18
C TYR A 153 -0.94 13.17 -2.03
N THR A 154 -0.32 14.23 -1.51
CA THR A 154 0.89 14.81 -2.10
C THR A 154 2.01 13.77 -2.17
N ALA A 155 2.25 13.03 -1.07
CA ALA A 155 3.25 11.96 -1.07
C ALA A 155 2.93 10.87 -2.12
N TRP A 156 1.70 10.36 -2.16
CA TRP A 156 1.28 9.35 -3.15
C TRP A 156 1.40 9.84 -4.61
N ARG A 157 1.04 11.09 -4.87
CA ARG A 157 1.08 11.67 -6.22
C ARG A 157 2.50 11.91 -6.70
N GLU A 158 3.39 12.37 -5.83
CA GLU A 158 4.80 12.57 -6.18
C GLU A 158 5.52 11.23 -6.40
N GLU A 159 5.29 10.22 -5.57
CA GLU A 159 5.85 8.89 -5.78
C GLU A 159 5.33 8.23 -7.06
N THR A 160 4.08 8.50 -7.44
CA THR A 160 3.52 8.07 -8.73
C THR A 160 4.29 8.62 -9.92
N GLN A 161 4.73 9.88 -9.85
CA GLN A 161 5.55 10.49 -10.90
C GLN A 161 6.93 9.82 -11.01
N TYR A 162 7.55 9.49 -9.87
CA TYR A 162 8.91 8.94 -9.85
C TYR A 162 8.97 7.41 -9.93
N THR A 163 7.83 6.71 -9.82
CA THR A 163 7.70 5.27 -10.11
C THR A 163 8.17 4.93 -11.54
N HIS A 164 8.08 5.89 -12.47
CA HIS A 164 8.56 5.80 -13.84
C HIS A 164 9.46 6.99 -14.20
N ALA A 165 10.45 7.30 -13.38
CA ALA A 165 11.37 8.43 -13.58
C ALA A 165 12.28 8.32 -14.83
N THR A 166 11.96 7.48 -15.82
CA THR A 166 12.77 7.20 -17.02
C THR A 166 13.10 8.47 -17.81
N GLY A 167 12.14 9.40 -17.95
CA GLY A 167 12.36 10.69 -18.61
C GLY A 167 13.26 11.63 -17.81
N HIS A 168 13.07 11.70 -16.48
CA HIS A 168 13.91 12.49 -15.59
C HIS A 168 15.36 12.01 -15.62
N LEU A 169 15.56 10.70 -15.48
CA LEU A 169 16.87 10.05 -15.52
C LEU A 169 17.53 10.18 -16.90
N ALA A 170 16.79 10.01 -18.00
CA ALA A 170 17.35 10.17 -19.34
C ALA A 170 17.92 11.58 -19.58
N VAL A 171 17.23 12.62 -19.09
CA VAL A 171 17.69 14.01 -19.19
C VAL A 171 18.81 14.32 -18.19
N ALA A 172 18.80 13.71 -17.00
CA ALA A 172 19.87 13.86 -16.02
C ALA A 172 21.19 13.19 -16.46
N TYR A 173 21.12 11.99 -17.05
CA TYR A 173 22.29 11.22 -17.49
C TYR A 173 22.85 11.64 -18.86
N ALA A 174 22.04 12.23 -19.73
CA ALA A 174 22.46 12.69 -21.05
C ALA A 174 21.93 14.11 -21.37
N PRO A 175 22.27 15.13 -20.56
CA PRO A 175 21.83 16.49 -20.82
C PRO A 175 22.52 17.04 -22.08
N LYS A 176 21.78 17.79 -22.90
CA LYS A 176 22.34 18.44 -24.10
C LYS A 176 23.29 19.58 -23.74
N THR A 177 22.98 20.31 -22.67
CA THR A 177 23.80 21.32 -22.02
C THR A 177 23.60 21.23 -20.50
N GLU A 178 24.53 21.75 -19.69
CA GLU A 178 24.34 21.77 -18.22
C GLU A 178 23.07 22.53 -17.79
N ALA A 179 22.59 23.47 -18.61
CA ALA A 179 21.33 24.18 -18.37
C ALA A 179 20.08 23.31 -18.58
N ASP A 180 20.20 22.22 -19.34
CA ASP A 180 19.12 21.25 -19.58
C ASP A 180 19.04 20.17 -18.50
N ARG A 181 19.98 20.15 -17.55
CA ARG A 181 20.04 19.13 -16.50
C ARG A 181 18.88 19.32 -15.54
N VAL A 182 17.98 18.34 -15.49
CA VAL A 182 16.84 18.34 -14.55
C VAL A 182 17.28 17.64 -13.27
N GLY A 183 17.69 18.42 -12.26
CA GLY A 183 18.04 17.89 -10.94
C GLY A 183 19.45 17.29 -10.84
N ARG A 184 19.66 16.44 -9.82
CA ARG A 184 20.87 15.61 -9.68
C ARG A 184 20.61 14.27 -10.37
N ASP A 185 21.63 13.44 -10.58
CA ASP A 185 21.53 12.12 -11.26
C ASP A 185 20.61 11.10 -10.54
N GLU A 186 19.80 11.55 -9.59
CA GLU A 186 18.80 10.81 -8.83
C GLU A 186 17.50 11.62 -8.73
N PRO A 187 16.32 10.99 -8.91
CA PRO A 187 15.03 11.63 -8.70
C PRO A 187 14.90 12.21 -7.28
N PRO A 188 14.20 13.35 -7.11
CA PRO A 188 13.89 13.88 -5.79
C PRO A 188 13.18 12.86 -4.90
N VAL A 189 13.59 12.80 -3.63
CA VAL A 189 13.02 11.90 -2.61
C VAL A 189 12.30 12.74 -1.57
N GLN A 190 10.96 12.79 -1.63
CA GLN A 190 10.19 13.34 -0.53
C GLN A 190 10.32 12.43 0.71
N HIS A 191 10.51 13.03 1.88
CA HIS A 191 10.64 12.32 3.17
C HIS A 191 11.81 11.32 3.23
N GLY A 192 12.95 11.66 2.61
CA GLY A 192 14.17 10.83 2.66
C GLY A 192 14.75 10.60 4.05
N ASP A 193 14.31 11.36 5.06
CA ASP A 193 14.66 11.16 6.47
C ASP A 193 13.81 10.09 7.17
N LEU A 194 12.81 9.51 6.49
CA LEU A 194 11.90 8.47 7.01
C LEU A 194 11.11 8.85 8.28
N ASN A 195 11.05 10.12 8.67
CA ASN A 195 10.26 10.55 9.85
C ASN A 195 8.77 10.42 9.60
N THR A 196 8.31 10.93 8.44
CA THR A 196 6.92 10.75 7.98
C THR A 196 6.60 9.28 7.75
N HIS A 197 7.58 8.50 7.30
CA HIS A 197 7.42 7.05 7.10
C HIS A 197 7.09 6.33 8.40
N HIS A 198 7.79 6.65 9.50
CA HIS A 198 7.48 6.11 10.83
C HIS A 198 6.05 6.43 11.28
N MET A 199 5.60 7.67 11.11
CA MET A 199 4.23 8.04 11.47
C MET A 199 3.18 7.25 10.67
N ILE A 200 3.46 6.98 9.39
CA ILE A 200 2.56 6.17 8.55
C ILE A 200 2.58 4.70 9.00
N THR A 201 3.72 4.13 9.42
CA THR A 201 3.75 2.77 9.96
C THR A 201 2.89 2.64 11.23
N LEU A 202 2.98 3.61 12.15
CA LEU A 202 2.12 3.67 13.33
C LEU A 202 0.65 3.78 12.95
N LEU A 203 0.33 4.65 11.98
CA LEU A 203 -1.03 4.85 11.50
C LEU A 203 -1.61 3.55 10.91
N VAL A 204 -0.85 2.84 10.08
CA VAL A 204 -1.26 1.55 9.50
C VAL A 204 -1.57 0.53 10.60
N GLY A 205 -0.69 0.39 11.60
CA GLY A 205 -0.91 -0.54 12.72
C GLY A 205 -2.15 -0.17 13.55
N THR A 206 -2.30 1.11 13.87
CA THR A 206 -3.46 1.62 14.62
C THR A 206 -4.77 1.42 13.87
N LEU A 207 -4.83 1.79 12.59
CA LEU A 207 -6.04 1.63 11.76
C LEU A 207 -6.41 0.15 11.63
N THR A 208 -5.41 -0.71 11.44
CA THR A 208 -5.62 -2.16 11.37
C THR A 208 -6.27 -2.69 12.65
N ALA A 209 -5.71 -2.35 13.81
CA ALA A 209 -6.24 -2.79 15.09
C ALA A 209 -7.67 -2.28 15.34
N GLU A 210 -7.96 -1.03 15.00
CA GLU A 210 -9.30 -0.45 15.14
C GLU A 210 -10.31 -1.09 14.19
N LEU A 211 -9.94 -1.32 12.92
CA LEU A 211 -10.80 -2.00 11.96
C LEU A 211 -11.11 -3.45 12.36
N LEU A 212 -10.13 -4.16 12.92
CA LEU A 212 -10.32 -5.52 13.43
C LEU A 212 -11.22 -5.55 14.67
N LYS A 213 -11.12 -4.55 15.56
CA LYS A 213 -12.04 -4.41 16.70
C LYS A 213 -13.48 -4.17 16.25
N ASP A 214 -13.67 -3.30 15.27
CA ASP A 214 -14.98 -3.05 14.68
C ASP A 214 -15.56 -4.32 14.02
N ALA A 215 -14.69 -5.22 13.50
CA ALA A 215 -15.07 -6.54 13.00
C ALA A 215 -15.39 -7.57 14.11
N GLY A 216 -15.42 -7.15 15.38
CA GLY A 216 -15.80 -7.96 16.53
C GLY A 216 -14.64 -8.64 17.26
N LEU A 217 -13.39 -8.36 16.91
CA LEU A 217 -12.25 -8.93 17.65
C LEU A 217 -12.07 -8.23 19.01
N PRO A 218 -11.78 -8.98 20.08
CA PRO A 218 -11.54 -8.39 21.40
C PRO A 218 -10.22 -7.60 21.41
N GLN A 219 -10.12 -6.58 22.27
CA GLN A 219 -8.90 -5.76 22.43
C GLN A 219 -7.62 -6.61 22.58
N LYS A 220 -7.67 -7.68 23.39
CA LYS A 220 -6.54 -8.60 23.60
C LYS A 220 -6.04 -9.27 22.32
N ALA A 221 -6.90 -9.46 21.32
CA ALA A 221 -6.52 -10.08 20.06
C ALA A 221 -5.69 -9.14 19.17
N VAL A 222 -5.92 -7.82 19.27
CA VAL A 222 -5.26 -6.80 18.45
C VAL A 222 -4.13 -6.06 19.15
N GLU A 223 -4.00 -6.22 20.48
CA GLU A 223 -2.91 -5.66 21.29
C GLU A 223 -1.51 -5.92 20.71
N PRO A 224 -1.16 -7.13 20.24
CA PRO A 224 0.16 -7.37 19.64
C PRO A 224 0.46 -6.47 18.44
N ILE A 225 -0.55 -6.12 17.63
CA ILE A 225 -0.41 -5.20 16.50
C ILE A 225 -0.13 -3.78 17.01
N LEU A 226 -0.90 -3.32 18.01
CA LEU A 226 -0.72 -1.98 18.59
C LEU A 226 0.65 -1.82 19.27
N PHE A 227 1.07 -2.80 20.07
CA PHE A 227 2.37 -2.76 20.74
C PHE A 227 3.51 -2.77 19.72
N THR A 228 3.44 -3.64 18.71
CA THR A 228 4.48 -3.69 17.67
C THR A 228 4.56 -2.39 16.86
N ALA A 229 3.41 -1.77 16.57
CA ALA A 229 3.36 -0.48 15.89
C ALA A 229 3.84 0.68 16.78
N TRP A 230 3.60 0.61 18.09
CA TRP A 230 4.05 1.62 19.06
C TRP A 230 5.54 1.56 19.31
N ASP A 231 6.14 0.36 19.39
CA ASP A 231 7.58 0.15 19.50
C ASP A 231 8.37 0.65 18.27
N ALA A 232 7.67 1.17 17.26
CA ALA A 232 8.24 1.84 16.09
C ALA A 232 8.52 3.35 16.31
N VAL A 233 7.99 3.94 17.39
CA VAL A 233 8.09 5.37 17.73
C VAL A 233 9.08 5.58 18.88
#